data_AF-A0A4V2ARA3-F1
#
_entry.id   AF-A0A4V2ARA3-F1
#
_cell.length_a   1.000
_cell.length_b   1.000
_cell.length_c   1.000
_cell.angle_alpha   90.00
_cell.angle_beta   90.00
_cell.angle_gamma   90.00
#
_symmetry.space_group_name_H-M   'P 1'
#
loop_
_entity.id
_entity.type
_entity.pdbx_description
1 polymer ?
#
loop_
_entity_poly.entity_id
_entity_poly.type
_entity_poly.pdbx_seq_one_letter_code
_entity_poly.pdbx_strand_id
1 'polypeptide(L)'
;MKRTLLCLIAATLMGWSAQAQLNDGGIPLSFQAQLQEQYIPVSAYALPDWSSAIKQVEADEAKGKPQPYLMALFTASDLRFPESGTFVKTANGHQVWRAQVRVDGAKALGFYYDNFQLPKGVKLYVSNSNGNQILGAYTSSNNS
;
A
#
# COMPACT_ATOMS: atom_id res chain seq x y z
N MET A 1 -7.07 -31.09 -40.40
CA MET A 1 -8.29 -31.10 -39.56
C MET A 1 -7.97 -31.17 -38.07
N LYS A 2 -7.26 -32.19 -37.56
CA LYS A 2 -6.93 -32.27 -36.12
C LYS A 2 -6.06 -31.11 -35.60
N ARG A 3 -5.05 -30.70 -36.37
CA ARG A 3 -4.17 -29.56 -36.05
C ARG A 3 -4.90 -28.21 -36.03
N THR A 4 -5.80 -27.99 -36.99
CA THR A 4 -6.61 -26.76 -37.06
C THR A 4 -7.65 -26.70 -35.94
N LEU A 5 -8.24 -27.83 -35.56
CA LEU A 5 -9.15 -27.92 -34.41
C LEU A 5 -8.43 -27.63 -33.08
N LEU A 6 -7.19 -28.13 -32.91
CA LEU A 6 -6.34 -27.84 -31.75
C LEU A 6 -6.02 -26.34 -31.63
N CYS A 7 -5.69 -25.67 -32.75
CA CYS A 7 -5.45 -24.22 -32.74
C CYS A 7 -6.70 -23.41 -32.37
N LEU A 8 -7.88 -23.82 -32.84
CA LEU A 8 -9.16 -23.17 -32.51
C LEU A 8 -9.53 -23.32 -31.03
N ILE A 9 -9.26 -24.49 -30.44
CA ILE A 9 -9.49 -24.74 -28.99
C ILE A 9 -8.50 -23.94 -28.14
N ALA A 10 -7.23 -23.85 -28.55
CA ALA A 10 -6.25 -23.04 -27.82
C ALA A 10 -6.58 -21.54 -27.84
N ALA A 11 -7.10 -21.03 -28.96
CA ALA A 11 -7.49 -19.63 -29.11
C ALA A 11 -8.70 -19.24 -28.23
N THR A 12 -9.65 -20.16 -28.02
CA THR A 12 -10.81 -19.89 -27.15
C THR A 12 -10.46 -19.92 -25.65
N LEU A 13 -9.44 -20.68 -25.24
CA LEU A 13 -8.97 -20.73 -23.86
C LEU A 13 -8.14 -19.51 -23.42
N MET A 14 -7.57 -18.75 -24.36
CA MET A 14 -6.78 -17.54 -24.07
C MET A 14 -7.62 -16.28 -23.85
N GLY A 15 -8.95 -16.35 -24.01
CA GLY A 15 -9.86 -15.19 -23.92
C GLY A 15 -10.27 -14.77 -22.51
N TRP A 16 -9.85 -15.48 -21.46
CA TRP A 16 -10.18 -15.10 -20.08
C TRP A 16 -9.16 -14.11 -19.52
N SER A 17 -9.53 -12.83 -19.52
CA SER A 17 -8.79 -11.80 -18.79
C SER A 17 -8.98 -12.00 -17.29
N ALA A 18 -7.97 -12.56 -16.63
CA ALA A 18 -7.90 -12.60 -15.18
C ALA A 18 -7.60 -11.18 -14.64
N GLN A 19 -8.57 -10.59 -13.94
CA GLN A 19 -8.31 -9.38 -13.17
C GLN A 19 -7.68 -9.78 -11.83
N ALA A 20 -6.36 -9.98 -11.84
CA ALA A 20 -5.58 -10.37 -10.66
C ALA A 20 -4.69 -9.23 -10.12
N GLN A 21 -4.74 -8.05 -10.72
CA GLN A 21 -4.00 -6.88 -10.22
C GLN A 21 -4.67 -6.36 -8.95
N LEU A 22 -3.88 -6.17 -7.90
CA LEU A 22 -4.38 -5.71 -6.60
C LEU A 22 -4.87 -4.25 -6.61
N ASN A 23 -4.48 -3.44 -7.59
CA ASN A 23 -4.82 -2.03 -7.69
C ASN A 23 -4.87 -1.57 -9.15
N ASP A 24 -5.45 -0.39 -9.41
CA ASP A 24 -5.67 0.14 -10.75
C ASP A 24 -4.44 0.87 -11.35
N GLY A 25 -3.33 0.96 -10.61
CA GLY A 25 -2.13 1.66 -11.06
C GLY A 25 -2.30 3.19 -11.25
N GLY A 26 -1.43 3.76 -12.09
CA GLY A 26 -1.47 5.17 -12.48
C GLY A 26 -0.61 6.10 -11.59
N ILE A 27 -0.58 7.38 -11.95
CA ILE A 27 0.21 8.41 -11.27
C ILE A 27 -0.72 9.19 -10.32
N PRO A 28 -0.33 9.41 -9.04
CA PRO A 28 -1.13 10.18 -8.10
C PRO A 28 -1.36 11.61 -8.60
N LEU A 29 -2.56 12.14 -8.38
CA LEU A 29 -2.89 13.51 -8.77
C LEU A 29 -1.95 14.55 -8.13
N SER A 30 -1.45 14.26 -6.93
CA SER A 30 -0.48 15.11 -6.23
C SER A 30 0.87 15.26 -6.93
N PHE A 31 1.23 14.34 -7.83
CA PHE A 31 2.49 14.38 -8.58
C PHE A 31 2.30 15.08 -9.93
N GLN A 32 1.08 15.06 -10.47
CA GLN A 32 0.73 15.64 -11.76
C GLN A 32 0.28 17.10 -11.64
N ALA A 33 -0.43 17.42 -10.56
CA ALA A 33 -1.00 18.73 -10.36
C ALA A 33 0.02 19.70 -9.75
N GLN A 34 -0.02 20.95 -10.21
CA GLN A 34 0.55 22.06 -9.45
C GLN A 34 -0.28 22.25 -8.19
N LEU A 35 0.18 21.65 -7.09
CA LEU A 35 -0.43 21.78 -5.78
C LEU A 35 -0.04 23.13 -5.17
N GLN A 36 -0.96 23.75 -4.46
CA GLN A 36 -0.61 24.87 -3.59
C GLN A 36 0.37 24.37 -2.51
N GLU A 37 1.44 25.12 -2.26
CA GLU A 37 2.37 24.79 -1.18
C GLU A 37 1.62 24.87 0.15
N GLN A 38 1.49 23.71 0.79
CA GLN A 38 0.83 23.60 2.08
C GLN A 38 1.62 22.62 2.93
N TYR A 39 1.82 22.97 4.19
CA TYR A 39 2.43 22.08 5.16
C TYR A 39 1.56 20.82 5.30
N ILE A 40 2.18 19.65 5.16
CA ILE A 40 1.53 18.36 5.38
C ILE A 40 2.09 17.78 6.69
N PRO A 41 1.25 17.53 7.71
CA PRO A 41 1.71 17.00 8.99
C PRO A 41 2.38 15.64 8.81
N VAL A 42 3.38 15.37 9.65
CA VAL A 42 4.11 14.09 9.70
C VAL A 42 3.72 13.36 10.97
N SER A 43 3.05 12.22 10.83
CA SER A 43 2.83 11.27 11.92
C SER A 43 4.08 10.42 12.11
N ALA A 44 4.75 10.60 13.25
CA ALA A 44 5.95 9.85 13.60
C ALA A 44 5.61 8.70 14.56
N TYR A 45 6.13 7.50 14.28
CA TYR A 45 5.96 6.32 15.13
C TYR A 45 7.31 5.71 15.49
N ALA A 46 7.34 4.98 16.61
CA ALA A 46 8.55 4.32 17.08
C ALA A 46 8.87 3.07 16.23
N LEU A 47 10.16 2.78 16.08
CA LEU A 47 10.60 1.50 15.55
C LEU A 47 10.27 0.41 16.59
N PRO A 48 9.67 -0.73 16.19
CA PRO A 48 9.40 -1.82 17.11
C PRO A 48 10.71 -2.43 17.67
N ASP A 49 10.63 -3.07 18.83
CA ASP A 49 11.78 -3.71 19.47
C ASP A 49 12.18 -5.01 18.73
N TRP A 50 13.03 -4.83 17.73
CA TRP A 50 13.62 -5.93 16.97
C TRP A 50 14.54 -6.82 17.79
N SER A 51 15.25 -6.27 18.79
CA SER A 51 16.23 -7.04 19.55
C SER A 51 15.54 -8.13 20.38
N SER A 52 14.47 -7.76 21.06
CA SER A 52 13.68 -8.73 21.85
C SER A 52 12.97 -9.74 20.96
N ALA A 53 12.43 -9.31 19.82
CA ALA A 53 11.76 -10.22 18.88
C ALA A 53 12.71 -11.27 18.29
N ILE A 54 13.92 -10.88 17.88
CA ILE A 54 14.94 -11.81 17.35
C ILE A 54 15.35 -12.82 18.42
N LYS A 55 15.65 -12.37 19.65
CA LYS A 55 16.00 -13.26 20.76
C LYS A 55 14.91 -14.29 21.06
N GLN A 56 13.65 -13.90 20.93
CA GLN A 56 12.52 -14.82 21.14
C GLN A 56 12.48 -15.91 20.06
N VAL A 57 12.66 -15.53 18.79
CA VAL A 57 12.71 -16.49 17.67
C VAL A 57 13.86 -17.48 17.86
N GLU A 58 15.07 -16.98 18.15
CA GLU A 58 16.25 -17.82 18.40
C GLU A 58 16.04 -18.79 19.59
N ALA A 59 15.39 -18.32 20.67
CA ALA A 59 15.11 -19.15 21.84
C ALA A 59 14.07 -20.25 21.56
N ASP A 60 13.11 -20.02 20.67
CA ASP A 60 12.12 -21.03 20.29
C ASP A 60 12.68 -22.03 19.28
N GLU A 61 13.53 -21.58 18.35
CA GLU A 61 14.31 -22.46 17.47
C GLU A 61 15.22 -23.40 18.26
N ALA A 62 15.91 -22.89 19.29
CA ALA A 62 16.75 -23.70 20.18
C ALA A 62 15.96 -24.79 20.94
N LYS A 63 14.64 -24.61 21.12
CA LYS A 63 13.73 -25.61 21.71
C LYS A 63 13.17 -26.60 20.68
N GLY A 64 13.62 -26.54 19.43
CA GLY A 64 13.12 -27.37 18.33
C GLY A 64 11.70 -27.01 17.89
N LYS A 65 11.23 -25.78 18.16
CA LYS A 65 9.94 -25.28 17.68
C LYS A 65 10.15 -24.50 16.38
N PRO A 66 9.86 -25.07 15.19
CA PRO A 66 10.01 -24.33 13.94
C PRO A 66 9.11 -23.09 13.95
N GLN A 67 9.68 -21.92 13.67
CA GLN A 67 8.96 -20.66 13.51
C GLN A 67 9.07 -20.18 12.06
N PRO A 68 8.06 -19.47 11.54
CA PRO A 68 8.22 -18.72 10.30
C PRO A 68 9.32 -17.66 10.44
N TYR A 69 9.95 -17.31 9.32
CA TYR A 69 10.92 -16.21 9.31
C TYR A 69 10.27 -14.89 9.73
N LEU A 70 10.91 -14.19 10.67
CA LEU A 70 10.48 -12.86 11.10
C LEU A 70 10.80 -11.81 10.04
N MET A 71 9.79 -11.41 9.26
CA MET A 71 9.95 -10.44 8.16
C MET A 71 9.57 -9.02 8.53
N ALA A 72 8.64 -8.85 9.48
CA ALA A 72 8.15 -7.54 9.90
C ALA A 72 7.64 -7.60 11.34
N LEU A 73 7.61 -6.43 11.99
CA LEU A 73 7.00 -6.21 13.29
C LEU A 73 6.02 -5.06 13.18
N PHE A 74 4.92 -5.14 13.95
CA PHE A 74 3.95 -4.07 14.01
C PHE A 74 4.41 -2.98 14.99
N THR A 75 4.10 -1.74 14.64
CA THR A 75 4.05 -0.64 15.60
C THR A 75 2.62 -0.13 15.65
N ALA A 76 2.16 0.25 16.84
CA ALA A 76 0.89 0.96 16.96
C ALA A 76 0.98 2.29 16.22
N SER A 77 -0.11 2.64 15.53
CA SER A 77 -0.24 3.90 14.80
C SER A 77 -1.65 4.44 14.96
N ASP A 78 -1.81 5.75 14.98
CA ASP A 78 -3.10 6.42 15.06
C ASP A 78 -3.46 7.18 13.78
N LEU A 79 -2.77 6.86 12.66
CA LEU A 79 -2.98 7.48 11.35
C LEU A 79 -4.44 7.32 10.91
N ARG A 80 -5.15 8.43 10.81
CA ARG A 80 -6.58 8.45 10.49
C ARG A 80 -6.95 9.57 9.53
N PHE A 81 -7.94 9.27 8.70
CA PHE A 81 -8.62 10.26 7.89
C PHE A 81 -9.82 10.82 8.67
N PRO A 82 -10.04 12.15 8.66
CA PRO A 82 -9.21 13.18 8.03
C PRO A 82 -8.06 13.72 8.90
N GLU A 83 -8.02 13.40 10.20
CA GLU A 83 -7.29 14.17 11.22
C GLU A 83 -5.77 14.15 11.08
N SER A 84 -5.19 13.07 10.54
CA SER A 84 -3.74 12.94 10.41
C SER A 84 -3.18 13.58 9.13
N GLY A 85 -4.00 14.31 8.37
CA GLY A 85 -3.61 14.88 7.09
C GLY A 85 -4.20 16.24 6.80
N THR A 86 -4.00 16.69 5.57
CA THR A 86 -4.42 18.00 5.11
C THR A 86 -4.96 17.90 3.69
N PHE A 87 -6.10 18.56 3.45
CA PHE A 87 -6.63 18.72 2.10
C PHE A 87 -5.88 19.82 1.36
N VAL A 88 -5.37 19.48 0.18
CA VAL A 88 -4.76 20.42 -0.76
C VAL A 88 -5.64 20.50 -2.00
N LYS A 89 -5.90 21.71 -2.47
CA LYS A 89 -6.66 21.94 -3.71
C LYS A 89 -5.72 21.98 -4.90
N THR A 90 -6.12 21.35 -6.00
CA THR A 90 -5.46 21.51 -7.29
C THR A 90 -5.99 22.75 -8.01
N ALA A 91 -5.23 23.27 -8.97
CA ALA A 91 -5.69 24.39 -9.82
C ALA A 91 -7.01 24.10 -10.55
N ASN A 92 -7.29 22.82 -10.84
CA ASN A 92 -8.51 22.37 -11.52
C ASN A 92 -9.69 22.12 -10.54
N GLY A 93 -9.56 22.50 -9.27
CA GLY A 93 -10.63 22.41 -8.27
C GLY A 93 -10.80 21.04 -7.60
N HIS A 94 -9.96 20.06 -7.93
CA HIS A 94 -9.97 18.77 -7.22
C HIS A 94 -9.35 18.92 -5.81
N GLN A 95 -9.78 18.08 -4.88
CA GLN A 95 -9.22 18.01 -3.54
C GLN A 95 -8.40 16.73 -3.37
N VAL A 96 -7.20 16.89 -2.83
CA VAL A 96 -6.30 15.78 -2.51
C VAL A 96 -6.01 15.84 -1.02
N TRP A 97 -6.43 14.82 -0.27
CA TRP A 97 -5.99 14.65 1.11
C TRP A 97 -4.60 14.03 1.13
N ARG A 98 -3.70 14.58 1.95
CA ARG A 98 -2.32 14.12 2.08
C ARG A 98 -1.96 13.99 3.55
N ALA A 99 -1.28 12.91 3.90
CA ALA A 99 -0.64 12.68 5.19
C ALA A 99 0.76 12.12 4.96
N GLN A 100 1.65 12.29 5.94
CA GLN A 100 3.01 11.72 5.91
C GLN A 100 3.23 10.85 7.13
N VAL A 101 3.94 9.73 6.94
CA VAL A 101 4.34 8.82 8.02
C VAL A 101 5.86 8.73 8.08
N ARG A 102 6.42 8.74 9.29
CA ARG A 102 7.84 8.53 9.54
C ARG A 102 8.04 7.51 10.65
N VAL A 103 8.92 6.54 10.41
CA VAL A 103 9.42 5.62 11.45
C VAL A 103 10.94 5.61 11.31
N ASP A 104 11.62 6.29 12.23
CA ASP A 104 13.07 6.45 12.14
C ASP A 104 13.77 5.09 12.29
N GLY A 105 14.71 4.82 11.38
CA GLY A 105 15.43 3.54 11.33
C GLY A 105 14.71 2.40 10.62
N ALA A 106 13.45 2.58 10.17
CA ALA A 106 12.75 1.56 9.39
C ALA A 106 13.30 1.47 7.95
N LYS A 107 13.62 0.24 7.50
CA LYS A 107 14.11 -0.02 6.13
C LYS A 107 13.00 -0.08 5.09
N ALA A 108 11.81 -0.48 5.52
CA ALA A 108 10.58 -0.57 4.72
C ALA A 108 9.38 -0.39 5.65
N LEU A 109 8.25 0.05 5.10
CA LEU A 109 6.99 0.17 5.81
C LEU A 109 5.91 -0.63 5.09
N GLY A 110 5.20 -1.46 5.84
CA GLY A 110 3.94 -2.06 5.43
C GLY A 110 2.79 -1.34 6.12
N PHE A 111 1.70 -1.11 5.41
CA PHE A 111 0.50 -0.49 5.96
C PHE A 111 -0.59 -1.54 6.12
N TYR A 112 -1.08 -1.68 7.34
CA TYR A 112 -2.25 -2.47 7.68
C TYR A 112 -3.34 -1.51 8.15
N TYR A 113 -4.54 -1.66 7.58
CA TYR A 113 -5.66 -0.77 7.83
C TYR A 113 -6.70 -1.51 8.66
N ASP A 114 -7.11 -0.90 9.79
CA ASP A 114 -8.19 -1.46 10.62
C ASP A 114 -9.54 -1.42 9.91
N ASN A 115 -9.77 -0.39 9.10
CA ASN A 115 -10.97 -0.22 8.28
C ASN A 115 -10.59 0.41 6.94
N PHE A 116 -10.76 -0.34 5.85
CA PHE A 116 -10.46 0.13 4.50
C PHE A 116 -11.75 0.29 3.69
N GLN A 117 -12.34 1.48 3.79
CA GLN A 117 -13.57 1.81 3.07
C GLN A 117 -13.40 3.11 2.28
N LEU A 118 -13.25 2.98 0.96
CA LEU A 118 -13.18 4.10 0.03
C LEU A 118 -14.54 4.32 -0.67
N PRO A 119 -15.06 5.56 -0.71
CA PRO A 119 -16.20 5.90 -1.56
C PRO A 119 -15.90 5.70 -3.04
N LYS A 120 -16.94 5.47 -3.86
CA LYS A 120 -16.79 5.42 -5.32
C LYS A 120 -16.20 6.74 -5.84
N GLY A 121 -15.23 6.63 -6.76
CA GLY A 121 -14.53 7.77 -7.34
C GLY A 121 -13.32 8.26 -6.55
N VAL A 122 -13.10 7.75 -5.32
CA VAL A 122 -11.89 8.03 -4.54
C VAL A 122 -10.77 7.07 -4.94
N LYS A 123 -9.55 7.60 -5.00
CA LYS A 123 -8.33 6.85 -5.25
C LYS A 123 -7.33 7.10 -4.12
N LEU A 124 -6.85 6.04 -3.49
CA LEU A 124 -5.76 6.11 -2.52
C LEU A 124 -4.45 5.67 -3.16
N TYR A 125 -3.40 6.42 -2.87
CA TYR A 125 -2.04 6.12 -3.26
C TYR A 125 -1.12 6.20 -2.04
N VAL A 126 -0.10 5.35 -2.01
CA VAL A 126 0.99 5.41 -1.02
C VAL A 126 2.29 5.54 -1.79
N SER A 127 3.09 6.56 -1.46
CA SER A 127 4.39 6.77 -2.09
C SER A 127 5.48 6.92 -1.04
N ASN A 128 6.70 6.52 -1.38
CA ASN A 128 7.86 6.87 -0.57
C ASN A 128 8.22 8.36 -0.72
N SER A 129 9.13 8.86 0.12
CA SER A 129 9.48 10.29 0.18
C SER A 129 10.11 10.86 -1.09
N ASN A 130 10.82 10.02 -1.86
CA ASN A 130 11.42 10.43 -3.13
C ASN A 130 10.50 10.20 -4.35
N GLY A 131 9.31 9.63 -4.16
CA GLY A 131 8.33 9.39 -5.21
C GLY A 131 8.67 8.26 -6.20
N ASN A 132 9.78 7.54 -6.02
CA ASN A 132 10.19 6.46 -6.93
C ASN A 132 9.43 5.15 -6.71
N GLN A 133 8.75 5.01 -5.57
CA GLN A 133 7.86 3.90 -5.29
C GLN A 133 6.46 4.43 -5.06
N ILE A 134 5.51 3.90 -5.83
CA ILE A 134 4.10 4.27 -5.78
C ILE A 134 3.28 2.99 -5.76
N LEU A 135 2.39 2.89 -4.77
CA LEU A 135 1.38 1.85 -4.64
C LEU A 135 0.00 2.48 -4.84
N GLY A 136 -0.91 1.70 -5.42
CA GLY A 136 -2.24 2.16 -5.82
C GLY A 136 -2.36 2.32 -7.35
N ALA A 137 -3.48 2.79 -7.89
CA ALA A 137 -4.64 3.33 -7.17
C ALA A 137 -5.46 2.24 -6.47
N TYR A 138 -5.61 2.34 -5.15
CA TYR A 138 -6.64 1.58 -4.46
C TYR A 138 -7.96 2.34 -4.53
N THR A 139 -9.05 1.64 -4.78
CA THR A 139 -10.37 2.24 -4.98
C THR A 139 -11.44 1.50 -4.17
N SER A 140 -12.72 1.85 -4.36
CA SER A 140 -13.84 1.14 -3.74
C SER A 140 -13.90 -0.36 -4.10
N SER A 141 -13.23 -0.81 -5.16
CA SER A 141 -13.10 -2.25 -5.49
C SER A 141 -12.22 -3.01 -4.48
N ASN A 142 -11.41 -2.29 -3.71
CA ASN A 142 -10.52 -2.85 -2.68
C ASN A 142 -11.13 -2.84 -1.28
N ASN A 143 -12.37 -2.38 -1.12
CA ASN A 143 -13.02 -2.32 0.17
C ASN A 143 -13.24 -3.72 0.76
N SER A 144 -13.04 -3.85 2.06
CA SER A 144 -13.18 -5.11 2.82
C SER A 144 -13.91 -4.89 4.12
#